data_AF-A0A133YAB0-F1
#
_entry.id   AF-A0A133YAB0-F1
#
_cell.length_a   1.000
_cell.length_b   1.000
_cell.length_c   1.000
_cell.angle_alpha   90.00
_cell.angle_beta   90.00
_cell.angle_gamma   90.00
#
_symmetry.space_group_name_H-M   'P 1'
#
loop_
_entity.id
_entity.type
_entity.pdbx_description
1 polymer ?
#
loop_
_entity_poly.entity_id
_entity_poly.type
_entity_poly.pdbx_seq_one_letter_code
_entity_poly.pdbx_strand_id
1 'polypeptide(L)'
;MKKELAKGKLMIGESAGAIICAPSIQYIEQMDEKPEDYSQEDDAGLDLIDFYVLPHYLTAPFKKVTEKIMTEFSDLNLCPINNHQGIVIDGEGSKVICKD
;
A
#
# COMPACT_ATOMS: atom_id res chain seq x y z
N MET A 1 -14.64 -8.29 -5.82
CA MET A 1 -14.17 -7.69 -4.55
C MET A 1 -14.92 -6.41 -4.19
N LYS A 2 -14.79 -5.29 -4.93
CA LYS A 2 -15.47 -4.01 -4.62
C LYS A 2 -16.97 -4.14 -4.27
N LYS A 3 -17.70 -4.98 -5.02
CA LYS A 3 -19.12 -5.31 -4.76
C LYS A 3 -19.40 -5.90 -3.37
N GLU A 4 -18.47 -6.69 -2.82
CA GLU A 4 -18.61 -7.29 -1.49
C GLU A 4 -18.20 -6.31 -0.39
N LEU A 5 -17.20 -5.45 -0.65
CA LEU A 5 -16.83 -4.37 0.27
C LEU A 5 -18.00 -3.39 0.45
N ALA A 6 -18.71 -3.06 -0.64
CA ALA A 6 -19.92 -2.24 -0.60
C ALA A 6 -21.07 -2.86 0.24
N LYS A 7 -21.02 -4.16 0.55
CA LYS A 7 -21.95 -4.85 1.45
C LYS A 7 -21.48 -4.86 2.91
N GLY A 8 -20.38 -4.17 3.23
CA GLY A 8 -19.80 -4.13 4.58
C GLY A 8 -18.87 -5.30 4.89
N LYS A 9 -18.41 -6.07 3.88
CA LYS A 9 -17.43 -7.14 4.12
C LYS A 9 -16.08 -6.54 4.50
N LEU A 10 -15.50 -7.03 5.60
CA LEU A 10 -14.15 -6.65 6.03
C LEU A 10 -13.11 -7.07 4.98
N MET A 11 -12.18 -6.16 4.69
CA MET A 11 -10.96 -6.41 3.94
C MET A 11 -9.76 -6.36 4.89
N ILE A 12 -8.83 -7.30 4.72
CA ILE A 12 -7.51 -7.25 5.35
C ILE A 12 -6.50 -7.36 4.21
N GLY A 13 -5.70 -6.31 4.03
CA GLY A 13 -4.60 -6.27 3.08
C GLY A 13 -3.27 -6.36 3.81
N GLU A 14 -2.44 -7.31 3.41
CA GLU A 14 -1.07 -7.48 3.93
C GLU A 14 -0.09 -7.21 2.79
N SER A 15 0.94 -6.42 3.05
CA SER A 15 1.96 -6.01 2.07
C SER A 15 1.33 -5.59 0.72
N ALA A 16 1.52 -6.37 -0.35
CA ALA A 16 0.91 -6.15 -1.66
C ALA A 16 -0.61 -5.95 -1.61
N GLY A 17 -1.30 -6.65 -0.69
CA GLY A 17 -2.74 -6.51 -0.45
C GLY A 17 -3.16 -5.16 0.15
N ALA A 18 -2.25 -4.46 0.83
CA ALA A 18 -2.46 -3.08 1.27
C ALA A 18 -2.09 -2.06 0.18
N ILE A 19 -1.01 -2.33 -0.57
CA ILE A 19 -0.55 -1.50 -1.70
C ILE A 19 -1.62 -1.37 -2.77
N ILE A 20 -2.24 -2.49 -3.15
CA ILE A 20 -3.26 -2.54 -4.20
C ILE A 20 -4.53 -1.75 -3.85
N CYS A 21 -4.73 -1.34 -2.59
CA CYS A 21 -5.85 -0.47 -2.21
C CYS A 21 -5.72 0.96 -2.74
N ALA A 22 -4.49 1.43 -3.01
CA ALA A 22 -4.23 2.78 -3.50
C ALA A 22 -4.78 3.01 -4.93
N PRO A 23 -4.80 4.25 -5.43
CA PRO A 23 -5.23 4.54 -6.80
C PRO A 23 -4.30 3.94 -7.87
N SER A 24 -2.99 3.82 -7.56
CA SER A 24 -1.98 3.23 -8.44
C SER A 24 -0.92 2.49 -7.62
N ILE A 25 -0.31 1.46 -8.21
CA ILE A 25 0.77 0.67 -7.61
C ILE A 25 2.16 1.05 -8.14
N GLN A 26 2.27 2.01 -9.07
CA GLN A 26 3.54 2.34 -9.75
C GLN A 26 4.70 2.65 -8.79
N TYR A 27 4.41 3.28 -7.65
CA TYR A 27 5.42 3.66 -6.65
C TYR A 27 6.18 2.47 -6.02
N ILE A 28 5.62 1.26 -6.09
CA ILE A 28 6.18 0.07 -5.45
C ILE A 28 7.14 -0.71 -6.35
N GLU A 29 7.25 -0.38 -7.64
CA GLU A 29 8.01 -1.18 -8.63
C GLU A 29 9.47 -1.39 -8.24
N GLN A 30 10.04 -0.49 -7.44
CA GLN A 30 11.41 -0.61 -6.92
C GLN A 30 11.57 -1.65 -5.80
N MET A 31 10.46 -1.97 -5.11
CA MET A 31 10.38 -3.00 -4.08
C MET A 31 9.94 -4.33 -4.70
N ASP A 32 8.91 -4.29 -5.55
CA ASP A 32 8.34 -5.43 -6.24
C ASP A 32 8.42 -5.21 -7.75
N GLU A 33 9.48 -5.72 -8.38
CA GLU A 33 9.71 -5.57 -9.82
C GLU A 33 8.63 -6.28 -10.65
N LYS A 34 8.19 -5.65 -11.73
CA LYS A 34 7.26 -6.28 -12.68
C LYS A 34 7.97 -7.40 -13.44
N PRO A 35 7.38 -8.61 -13.51
CA PRO A 35 7.96 -9.68 -14.30
C PRO A 35 7.82 -9.40 -15.81
N GLU A 36 8.64 -10.04 -16.64
CA GLU A 36 8.60 -9.87 -18.10
C GLU A 36 7.26 -10.28 -18.72
N ASP A 37 6.54 -11.21 -18.08
CA ASP A 37 5.23 -11.72 -18.52
C ASP A 37 4.04 -11.04 -17.82
N TYR A 38 4.25 -9.81 -17.31
CA TYR A 38 3.20 -9.04 -16.63
C TYR A 38 1.97 -8.86 -17.53
N SER A 39 0.84 -9.39 -17.07
CA SER A 39 -0.39 -9.50 -17.86
C SER A 39 -1.27 -8.24 -17.84
N GLN A 40 -1.00 -7.32 -16.92
CA GLN A 40 -1.79 -6.11 -16.72
C GLN A 40 -1.29 -5.00 -17.64
N GLU A 41 -2.24 -4.26 -18.24
CA GLU A 41 -1.94 -3.18 -19.18
C GLU A 41 -1.50 -1.87 -18.50
N ASP A 42 -1.89 -1.69 -17.23
CA ASP A 42 -1.60 -0.49 -16.44
C ASP A 42 -1.31 -0.84 -14.96
N ASP A 43 -0.96 0.21 -14.20
CA ASP A 43 -0.68 0.14 -12.77
C ASP A 43 -1.87 0.60 -11.91
N ALA A 44 -3.09 0.60 -12.46
CA ALA A 44 -4.25 1.03 -11.71
C ALA A 44 -4.50 0.10 -10.51
N GLY A 45 -4.61 0.70 -9.34
CA GLY A 45 -4.98 -0.01 -8.13
C GLY A 45 -6.49 -0.14 -7.99
N LEU A 46 -6.91 -0.55 -6.80
CA LEU A 46 -8.32 -0.69 -6.47
C LEU A 46 -8.97 0.63 -6.09
N ASP A 47 -8.21 1.71 -5.87
CA ASP A 47 -8.78 3.03 -5.62
C ASP A 47 -9.82 2.99 -4.47
N LEU A 48 -9.42 2.36 -3.36
CA LEU A 48 -10.23 2.22 -2.14
C LEU A 48 -9.83 3.25 -1.08
N ILE A 49 -8.64 3.83 -1.19
CA ILE A 49 -8.04 4.81 -0.29
C ILE A 49 -7.38 5.92 -1.12
N ASP A 50 -7.23 7.10 -0.53
CA ASP A 50 -6.66 8.31 -1.15
C ASP A 50 -5.18 8.55 -0.75
N PHE A 51 -4.53 7.52 -0.20
CA PHE A 51 -3.12 7.50 0.17
C PHE A 51 -2.45 6.21 -0.29
N TYR A 52 -1.12 6.19 -0.23
CA TYR A 52 -0.28 5.11 -0.79
C TYR A 52 0.47 4.42 0.35
N VAL A 53 0.09 3.19 0.67
CA VAL A 53 0.70 2.45 1.79
C VAL A 53 2.12 2.01 1.42
N LEU A 54 3.15 2.51 2.11
CA LEU A 54 4.51 2.02 1.95
C LEU A 54 4.80 0.99 3.06
N PRO A 55 4.69 -0.33 2.78
CA PRO A 55 4.93 -1.35 3.79
C PRO A 55 6.41 -1.48 4.12
N HIS A 56 6.70 -2.19 5.21
CA HIS A 56 8.04 -2.54 5.64
C HIS A 56 8.97 -1.33 5.85
N TYR A 57 8.40 -0.16 6.12
CA TYR A 57 9.13 1.10 6.20
C TYR A 57 10.30 0.98 7.18
N LEU A 58 11.50 1.29 6.68
CA LEU A 58 12.79 1.20 7.39
C LEU A 58 13.09 -0.18 8.03
N THR A 59 12.40 -1.23 7.60
CA THR A 59 12.58 -2.58 8.12
C THR A 59 13.42 -3.41 7.17
N ALA A 60 14.32 -4.25 7.70
CA ALA A 60 15.12 -5.14 6.85
C ALA A 60 14.24 -6.22 6.18
N PRO A 61 14.51 -6.61 4.92
CA PRO A 61 15.60 -6.15 4.04
C PRO A 61 15.29 -4.85 3.26
N PHE A 62 14.11 -4.27 3.42
CA PHE A 62 13.56 -3.19 2.59
C PHE A 62 13.99 -1.76 2.96
N LYS A 63 14.85 -1.58 3.98
CA LYS A 63 15.22 -0.25 4.48
C LYS A 63 15.63 0.73 3.37
N LYS A 64 16.59 0.36 2.53
CA LYS A 64 17.10 1.23 1.46
C LYS A 64 16.05 1.55 0.39
N VAL A 65 15.25 0.56 -0.01
CA VAL A 65 14.23 0.77 -1.05
C VAL A 65 13.10 1.65 -0.53
N THR A 66 12.68 1.47 0.72
CA THR A 66 11.63 2.33 1.31
C THR A 66 12.09 3.78 1.46
N GLU A 67 13.37 4.03 1.82
CA GLU A 67 13.95 5.39 1.83
C GLU A 67 13.94 6.02 0.43
N LYS A 68 14.28 5.23 -0.60
CA LYS A 68 14.29 5.68 -1.99
C LYS A 68 12.88 6.02 -2.49
N ILE A 69 11.89 5.16 -2.22
CA ILE A 69 10.48 5.39 -2.58
C ILE A 69 9.95 6.66 -1.90
N MET A 70 10.23 6.87 -0.61
CA MET A 70 9.85 8.10 0.10
C MET A 70 10.41 9.36 -0.53
N THR A 71 11.61 9.28 -1.12
CA THR A 71 12.29 10.43 -1.74
C THR A 71 11.77 10.68 -3.15
N GLU A 72 11.64 9.64 -3.98
CA GLU A 72 11.25 9.78 -5.38
C GLU A 72 9.77 10.07 -5.57
N PHE A 73 8.92 9.60 -4.64
CA PHE A 73 7.48 9.81 -4.68
C PHE A 73 7.00 10.75 -3.56
N SER A 74 7.82 11.75 -3.20
CA SER A 74 7.52 12.71 -2.13
C SER A 74 6.25 13.55 -2.37
N ASP A 75 5.83 13.66 -3.63
CA ASP A 75 4.60 14.36 -4.03
C ASP A 75 3.33 13.51 -3.82
N LEU A 76 3.48 12.21 -3.56
CA LEU A 76 2.37 11.32 -3.19
C LEU A 76 2.08 11.42 -1.70
N ASN A 77 0.81 11.19 -1.34
CA ASN A 77 0.39 11.01 0.05
C ASN A 77 0.81 9.62 0.55
N LEU A 78 2.12 9.41 0.74
CA LEU A 78 2.67 8.15 1.23
C LEU A 78 2.34 7.95 2.72
N CYS A 79 1.83 6.76 3.06
CA CYS A 79 1.56 6.33 4.42
C CYS A 79 2.54 5.19 4.79
N PRO A 80 3.74 5.51 5.31
CA PRO A 80 4.70 4.50 5.69
C PRO A 80 4.28 3.75 6.96
N ILE A 81 4.35 2.41 6.92
CA ILE A 81 4.15 1.54 8.08
C ILE A 81 5.26 0.49 8.18
N ASN A 82 5.72 0.20 9.40
CA ASN A 82 6.66 -0.87 9.67
C ASN A 82 5.93 -2.21 9.97
N ASN A 83 6.70 -3.29 10.18
CA ASN A 83 6.13 -4.64 10.38
C ASN A 83 5.29 -4.84 11.66
N HIS A 84 5.27 -3.87 12.57
CA HIS A 84 4.47 -3.89 13.79
C HIS A 84 3.26 -2.95 13.73
N GLN A 85 3.06 -2.28 12.58
CA GLN A 85 2.00 -1.32 12.39
C GLN A 85 0.93 -1.85 11.42
N GLY A 86 -0.29 -1.35 11.58
CA GLY A 86 -1.39 -1.55 10.65
C GLY A 86 -2.18 -0.27 10.45
N ILE A 87 -3.01 -0.22 9.42
CA ILE A 87 -3.89 0.90 9.16
C ILE A 87 -5.32 0.41 9.30
N VAL A 88 -6.08 1.01 10.21
CA VAL A 88 -7.51 0.79 10.34
C VAL A 88 -8.23 1.91 9.61
N ILE A 89 -9.19 1.54 8.77
CA ILE A 89 -10.02 2.46 8.02
C ILE A 89 -11.46 2.10 8.30
N ASP A 90 -12.22 3.08 8.75
CA ASP A 90 -13.66 3.00 8.93
C ASP A 90 -14.33 4.20 8.26
N GLY A 91 -15.66 4.26 8.29
CA GLY A 91 -16.42 5.34 7.67
C GLY A 91 -16.15 6.73 8.25
N GLU A 92 -15.34 6.86 9.32
CA GLU A 92 -14.97 8.11 9.96
C GLU A 92 -13.56 8.57 9.56
N GLY A 93 -12.66 7.66 9.20
CA GLY A 93 -11.33 8.00 8.70
C GLY A 93 -10.33 6.85 8.71
N SER A 94 -9.05 7.19 8.68
CA SER A 94 -7.94 6.23 8.76
C SER A 94 -7.04 6.50 9.98
N LYS A 95 -6.50 5.44 10.58
CA LYS A 95 -5.59 5.52 11.73
C LYS A 95 -4.52 4.44 11.65
N VAL A 96 -3.26 4.84 11.83
CA VAL A 96 -2.15 3.90 12.06
C VAL A 96 -2.23 3.39 13.50
N ILE A 97 -2.25 2.07 13.65
CA ILE A 97 -2.16 1.36 14.92
C ILE A 97 -0.83 0.64 15.00
N CYS A 98 -0.30 0.45 16.21
CA CYS A 98 0.89 -0.35 16.47
C CYS A 98 0.52 -1.52 17.36
N LYS A 99 1.14 -2.67 17.14
CA LYS A 99 1.17 -3.75 18.11
C LYS A 99 2.35 -3.48 19.05
N ASP A 100 2.07 -3.41 20.34
CA ASP A 100 3.07 -3.36 21.41
C ASP A 100 3.92 -4.64 21.46
#